data_AF-A0A7I7R2I4-F1
#
_entry.id   AF-A0A7I7R2I4-F1
#
_cell.length_a   1.000
_cell.length_b   1.000
_cell.length_c   1.000
_cell.angle_alpha   90.00
_cell.angle_beta   90.00
_cell.angle_gamma   90.00
#
_symmetry.space_group_name_H-M   'P 1'
#
loop_
_entity.id
_entity.type
_entity.pdbx_description
1 polymer ?
#
loop_
_entity_poly.entity_id
_entity_poly.type
_entity_poly.pdbx_seq_one_letter_code
_entity_poly.pdbx_strand_id
1 'polypeptide(L)'
;MAYDAQLAQRVRAIFASDGPPVLEKAMFGGLAFMVAGKIAVAAMAGGLLVRAGVARADELMRTTAAQPMEMGGRTMRGWVHIDGEHVGSRHQLAEWLDIGIAAAASA
;
A
#
# COMPACT_ATOMS: atom_id res chain seq x y z
N MET A 1 0.61 -0.87 19.55
CA MET A 1 -0.15 -0.38 18.38
C MET A 1 0.48 0.93 17.95
N ALA A 2 1.23 0.93 16.85
CA ALA A 2 1.82 2.15 16.32
C ALA A 2 2.01 1.93 14.82
N TYR A 3 0.97 2.20 14.03
CA TYR A 3 1.22 2.47 12.62
C TYR A 3 1.66 3.91 12.49
N ASP A 4 2.35 4.21 11.39
CA ASP A 4 2.71 5.60 11.11
C ASP A 4 1.46 6.42 10.81
N ALA A 5 1.00 7.18 11.81
CA ALA A 5 -0.17 8.04 11.71
C ALA A 5 0.03 9.18 10.71
N GLN A 6 1.28 9.66 10.53
CA GLN A 6 1.58 10.67 9.52
C GLN A 6 1.49 10.08 8.12
N LEU A 7 2.03 8.88 7.91
CA LEU A 7 1.88 8.18 6.63
C LEU A 7 0.40 7.92 6.32
N ALA A 8 -0.37 7.41 7.28
CA ALA A 8 -1.80 7.20 7.12
C ALA A 8 -2.55 8.51 6.77
N GLN A 9 -2.19 9.62 7.40
CA GLN A 9 -2.77 10.93 7.09
C GLN A 9 -2.42 11.39 5.66
N ARG A 10 -1.18 11.18 5.22
CA ARG A 10 -0.75 11.52 3.85
C ARG A 10 -1.47 10.67 2.80
N VAL A 11 -1.65 9.38 3.07
CA VAL A 11 -2.44 8.46 2.24
C VAL A 11 -3.88 8.96 2.13
N ARG A 12 -4.51 9.29 3.26
CA ARG A 12 -5.88 9.84 3.31
C ARG A 12 -5.99 11.13 2.50
N ALA A 13 -5.02 12.03 2.61
CA ALA A 13 -5.01 13.29 1.87
C ALA A 13 -4.96 13.08 0.34
N ILE A 14 -4.19 12.10 -0.13
CA ILE A 14 -4.13 11.77 -1.56
C ILE A 14 -5.46 11.18 -2.04
N PHE A 15 -6.03 10.21 -1.30
CA PHE A 15 -7.34 9.66 -1.63
C PHE A 15 -8.44 10.72 -1.67
N ALA A 16 -8.43 11.67 -0.74
CA ALA A 16 -9.42 12.75 -0.68
C ALA A 16 -9.28 13.77 -1.82
N SER A 17 -8.09 13.91 -2.42
CA SER A 17 -7.84 14.91 -3.47
C SER A 17 -8.09 14.35 -4.86
N ASP A 18 -7.52 13.17 -5.15
CA ASP A 18 -7.37 12.65 -6.51
C ASP A 18 -7.83 11.18 -6.64
N GLY A 19 -8.22 10.53 -5.53
CA GLY A 19 -8.48 9.10 -5.47
C GLY A 19 -9.96 8.70 -5.40
N PRO A 20 -10.27 7.40 -5.59
CA PRO A 20 -11.61 6.88 -5.37
C PRO A 20 -11.99 6.90 -3.87
N PRO A 21 -13.29 6.84 -3.53
CA PRO A 21 -13.71 6.73 -2.13
C PRO A 21 -13.14 5.46 -1.50
N VAL A 22 -12.63 5.61 -0.27
CA VAL A 22 -12.00 4.52 0.49
C VAL A 22 -12.67 4.25 1.81
N LEU A 23 -12.67 2.98 2.22
CA LEU A 23 -12.97 2.57 3.58
C LEU A 23 -11.66 2.30 4.34
N GLU A 24 -11.55 2.87 5.53
CA GLU A 24 -10.40 2.68 6.40
C GLU A 24 -10.67 1.55 7.41
N LYS A 25 -9.71 0.64 7.58
CA LYS A 25 -9.84 -0.46 8.55
C LYS A 25 -8.50 -0.80 9.18
N ALA A 26 -8.48 -0.91 10.50
CA ALA A 26 -7.29 -1.34 11.23
C ALA A 26 -7.01 -2.83 10.97
N MET A 27 -5.88 -3.14 10.34
CA MET A 27 -5.42 -4.49 10.01
C MET A 27 -3.93 -4.51 9.65
N PHE A 28 -3.30 -5.68 9.64
CA PHE A 28 -1.87 -5.86 9.34
C PHE A 28 -0.93 -5.06 10.27
N GLY A 29 -1.38 -4.77 11.50
CA GLY A 29 -0.62 -3.92 12.41
C GLY A 29 -0.66 -2.42 12.06
N GLY A 30 -1.48 -2.01 11.08
CA GLY A 30 -1.73 -0.62 10.78
C GLY A 30 -3.09 -0.30 10.17
N LEU A 31 -3.15 0.69 9.28
CA LEU A 31 -4.39 1.20 8.72
C LEU A 31 -4.48 0.89 7.23
N ALA A 32 -5.39 0.00 6.87
CA ALA A 32 -5.67 -0.35 5.48
C ALA A 32 -6.73 0.56 4.87
N PHE A 33 -6.54 0.86 3.59
CA PHE A 33 -7.42 1.64 2.75
C PHE A 33 -7.99 0.72 1.66
N MET A 34 -9.31 0.64 1.65
CA MET A 34 -10.05 -0.27 0.80
C MET A 34 -10.80 0.50 -0.28
N VAL A 35 -10.60 0.13 -1.53
CA VAL A 35 -11.29 0.67 -2.72
C VAL A 35 -12.31 -0.37 -3.18
N ALA A 36 -13.59 0.01 -3.31
CA ALA A 36 -14.66 -0.89 -3.75
C ALA A 36 -14.72 -2.23 -2.96
N GLY A 37 -14.51 -2.16 -1.63
CA GLY A 37 -14.54 -3.33 -0.75
C GLY A 37 -13.28 -4.21 -0.80
N LYS A 38 -12.27 -3.84 -1.58
CA LYS A 38 -11.01 -4.57 -1.72
C LYS A 38 -9.86 -3.72 -1.20
N ILE A 39 -8.92 -4.35 -0.51
CA ILE A 39 -7.76 -3.64 0.04
C ILE A 39 -6.86 -3.21 -1.12
N ALA A 40 -6.53 -1.92 -1.17
CA ALA A 40 -5.62 -1.33 -2.14
C ALA A 40 -4.23 -1.12 -1.54
N VAL A 41 -4.17 -0.45 -0.38
CA VAL A 41 -2.93 -0.16 0.35
C VAL A 41 -3.14 -0.22 1.86
N ALA A 42 -2.05 -0.34 2.64
CA ALA A 42 -2.09 -0.15 4.08
C ALA A 42 -0.85 0.58 4.60
N ALA A 43 -1.06 1.59 5.45
CA ALA A 43 0.01 2.27 6.16
C ALA A 43 0.37 1.50 7.43
N MET A 44 1.64 1.13 7.58
CA MET A 44 2.17 0.33 8.68
C MET A 44 3.32 1.10 9.38
N ALA A 45 3.84 0.58 10.49
CA ALA A 45 4.95 1.21 11.21
C ALA A 45 6.24 1.35 10.38
N GLY A 46 6.47 0.43 9.45
CA GLY A 46 7.68 0.37 8.62
C GLY A 46 7.55 0.98 7.22
N GLY A 47 6.35 1.46 6.85
CA GLY A 47 6.10 1.97 5.51
C GLY A 47 4.73 1.59 4.97
N LEU A 48 4.67 1.35 3.66
CA LEU A 48 3.44 1.14 2.92
C LEU A 48 3.36 -0.29 2.38
N LEU A 49 2.26 -0.96 2.67
CA LEU A 49 1.88 -2.20 2.03
C LEU A 49 1.01 -1.88 0.80
N VAL A 50 1.33 -2.42 -0.36
CA VAL A 50 0.62 -2.15 -1.61
C VAL A 50 0.19 -3.45 -2.26
N ARG A 51 -1.07 -3.52 -2.69
CA ARG A 51 -1.57 -4.59 -3.55
C ARG A 51 -1.12 -4.31 -4.98
N ALA A 52 -0.43 -5.24 -5.62
CA ALA A 52 -0.01 -5.08 -7.02
C ALA A 52 -0.55 -6.21 -7.93
N GLY A 53 -0.98 -7.33 -7.35
CA GLY A 53 -1.23 -8.55 -8.13
C GLY A 53 0.08 -9.29 -8.44
N VAL A 54 0.01 -10.60 -8.69
CA VAL A 54 1.18 -11.49 -8.64
C VAL A 54 2.28 -11.08 -9.63
N ALA A 55 1.92 -10.96 -10.92
CA ALA A 55 2.91 -10.65 -11.96
C ALA A 55 3.55 -9.27 -11.77
N ARG A 56 2.76 -8.26 -11.39
CA ARG A 56 3.25 -6.89 -11.20
C ARG A 56 4.08 -6.76 -9.92
N ALA A 57 3.73 -7.48 -8.85
CA ALA A 57 4.53 -7.54 -7.63
C ALA A 57 5.94 -8.08 -7.91
N ASP A 58 6.05 -9.16 -8.69
CA ASP A 58 7.35 -9.75 -9.07
C ASP A 58 8.19 -8.79 -9.91
N GLU A 59 7.57 -8.03 -10.81
CA GLU A 59 8.24 -6.98 -11.58
C GLU A 59 8.73 -5.84 -10.67
N LEU A 60 7.85 -5.31 -9.80
CA LEU A 60 8.17 -4.19 -8.92
C LEU A 60 9.32 -4.53 -7.96
N MET A 61 9.36 -5.76 -7.44
CA MET A 61 10.47 -6.23 -6.59
C MET A 61 11.81 -6.29 -7.33
N ARG A 62 11.81 -6.37 -8.67
CA ARG A 62 13.03 -6.39 -9.49
C ARG A 62 13.47 -5.01 -9.97
N THR A 63 12.54 -4.08 -10.12
CA THR A 63 12.79 -2.77 -10.77
C THR A 63 12.78 -1.59 -9.79
N THR A 64 12.39 -1.80 -8.53
CA THR A 64 12.22 -0.74 -7.53
C THR A 64 12.74 -1.18 -6.16
N ALA A 65 12.60 -0.31 -5.15
CA ALA A 65 12.89 -0.63 -3.75
C ALA A 65 11.79 -1.46 -3.05
N ALA A 66 10.81 -1.97 -3.79
CA ALA A 66 9.77 -2.82 -3.25
C ALA A 66 10.34 -4.15 -2.72
N GLN A 67 9.88 -4.54 -1.54
CA GLN A 67 10.27 -5.77 -0.86
C GLN A 67 9.11 -6.77 -0.81
N PRO A 68 9.40 -8.08 -0.72
CA PRO A 68 8.38 -9.07 -0.48
C PRO A 68 7.71 -8.82 0.87
N MET A 69 6.38 -8.91 0.91
CA MET A 69 5.64 -8.89 2.17
C MET A 69 5.59 -10.30 2.76
N GLU A 70 6.09 -10.47 3.98
CA GLU A 70 6.01 -11.73 4.73
C GLU A 70 5.01 -11.63 5.88
N MET A 71 4.16 -12.64 6.04
CA MET A 71 3.20 -12.71 7.13
C MET A 71 3.07 -14.15 7.63
N GLY A 72 3.44 -14.38 8.89
CA GLY A 72 3.40 -15.71 9.50
C GLY A 72 4.35 -16.72 8.83
N GLY A 73 5.52 -16.28 8.38
CA GLY A 73 6.51 -17.13 7.70
C GLY A 73 6.17 -17.47 6.24
N ARG A 74 5.19 -16.78 5.65
CA ARG A 74 4.80 -16.97 4.25
C ARG A 74 4.83 -15.64 3.50
N THR A 75 5.39 -15.66 2.29
CA THR A 75 5.33 -14.51 1.39
C THR A 75 3.91 -14.34 0.86
N MET A 76 3.36 -13.14 1.04
CA MET A 76 2.07 -12.74 0.48
C MET A 76 2.25 -12.40 -0.99
N ARG A 77 1.99 -13.37 -1.87
CA ARG A 77 2.03 -13.14 -3.32
C ARG A 77 1.09 -12.01 -3.75
N GLY A 78 1.55 -11.18 -4.67
CA GLY A 78 0.79 -10.05 -5.20
C GLY A 78 0.71 -8.83 -4.28
N TRP A 79 1.50 -8.84 -3.21
CA TRP A 79 1.69 -7.72 -2.29
C TRP A 79 3.16 -7.34 -2.24
N VAL A 80 3.42 -6.06 -2.06
CA VAL A 80 4.77 -5.53 -1.87
C VAL A 80 4.80 -4.58 -0.68
N HIS A 81 5.92 -4.58 0.04
CA HIS A 81 6.23 -3.63 1.11
C HIS A 81 7.19 -2.56 0.58
N ILE A 82 6.93 -1.30 0.91
CA ILE A 82 7.80 -0.18 0.56
C ILE A 82 8.16 0.53 1.86
N ASP A 83 9.46 0.60 2.15
CA ASP A 83 9.96 1.30 3.34
C ASP A 83 9.59 2.78 3.32
N GLY A 84 9.39 3.35 4.51
CA GLY A 84 9.02 4.76 4.72
C GLY A 84 9.90 5.76 3.95
N GLU A 85 11.19 5.47 3.79
CA GLU A 85 12.14 6.31 3.06
C GLU A 85 11.81 6.43 1.56
N HIS A 86 11.23 5.38 0.97
CA HIS A 86 10.86 5.32 -0.45
C HIS A 86 9.45 5.86 -0.72
N VAL A 87 8.73 6.29 0.33
CA VAL A 87 7.44 6.97 0.25
C VAL A 87 7.48 8.36 0.91
N GLY A 88 8.66 8.97 1.00
CA GLY A 88 8.85 10.27 1.66
C GLY A 88 8.15 11.44 0.96
N SER A 89 8.10 11.43 -0.39
CA SER A 89 7.45 12.48 -1.17
C SER A 89 5.98 12.17 -1.48
N ARG A 90 5.16 13.20 -1.73
CA ARG A 90 3.77 13.03 -2.19
C ARG A 90 3.72 12.29 -3.53
N HIS A 91 4.67 12.56 -4.44
CA HIS A 91 4.71 11.96 -5.77
C HIS A 91 4.96 10.45 -5.69
N GLN A 92 6.02 10.03 -5.00
CA GLN A 92 6.31 8.60 -4.80
C GLN A 92 5.14 7.89 -4.14
N LEU A 93 4.56 8.50 -3.09
CA LEU A 93 3.41 7.91 -2.41
C LEU A 93 2.21 7.75 -3.35
N ALA A 94 1.93 8.74 -4.20
CA ALA A 94 0.84 8.67 -5.17
C ALA A 94 1.04 7.52 -6.19
N GLU A 95 2.26 7.34 -6.71
CA GLU A 95 2.55 6.24 -7.65
C GLU A 95 2.23 4.87 -7.05
N TRP A 96 2.58 4.67 -5.78
CA TRP A 96 2.26 3.43 -5.05
C TRP A 96 0.77 3.25 -4.79
N LEU A 97 0.06 4.35 -4.49
CA LEU A 97 -1.39 4.34 -4.32
C LEU A 97 -2.09 3.96 -5.63
N ASP A 98 -1.65 4.50 -6.77
CA ASP A 98 -2.22 4.20 -8.08
C ASP A 98 -2.09 2.72 -8.43
N ILE A 99 -0.93 2.12 -8.14
CA ILE A 99 -0.73 0.66 -8.29
C ILE A 99 -1.74 -0.11 -7.42
N GLY A 100 -1.87 0.29 -6.15
CA GLY A 100 -2.81 -0.31 -5.20
C GLY A 100 -4.26 -0.22 -5.66
N ILE A 101 -4.67 0.96 -6.13
CA ILE A 101 -6.01 1.24 -6.64
C ILE A 101 -6.29 0.39 -7.87
N ALA A 102 -5.38 0.38 -8.85
CA ALA A 102 -5.52 -0.40 -10.07
C ALA A 102 -5.68 -1.90 -9.77
N ALA A 103 -4.85 -2.44 -8.87
CA ALA A 103 -4.92 -3.85 -8.48
C ALA A 103 -6.18 -4.20 -7.68
N ALA A 104 -6.72 -3.26 -6.88
CA ALA A 104 -7.99 -3.45 -6.21
C ALA A 104 -9.16 -3.43 -7.19
N ALA A 105 -9.11 -2.60 -8.23
CA ALA A 105 -10.13 -2.51 -9.27
C ALA A 105 -10.16 -3.74 -10.19
N SER A 106 -9.00 -4.34 -10.48
CA SER A 106 -8.87 -5.49 -11.40
C SER A 106 -9.15 -6.86 -10.79
N ALA A 107 -9.40 -6.94 -9.48
CA ALA A 107 -9.53 -8.20 -8.75
C ALA A 107 -10.98 -8.70 -8.64
#